data_AF-A0A7X1IUK1-F1
#
_entry.id   AF-A0A7X1IUK1-F1
#
_cell.length_a   1.000
_cell.length_b   1.000
_cell.length_c   1.000
_cell.angle_alpha   90.00
_cell.angle_beta   90.00
_cell.angle_gamma   90.00
#
_symmetry.space_group_name_H-M   'P 1'
#
loop_
_entity.id
_entity.type
_entity.pdbx_description
1 polymer ?
#
loop_
_entity_poly.entity_id
_entity_poly.type
_entity_poly.pdbx_seq_one_letter_code
_entity_poly.pdbx_strand_id
1 'polypeptide(L)'
;MTHRVEVPAANLRNIDQFEIEPSAAIVSEIKQHIKDTADPCSWWGHSHTAPPPKAFVVYLDDFDVPAPKGVRAVAPCPCCSPFHAKYKNGGKIAWFPHEKVIRLIGPYCFAAINAEGHEGAMRDLKRRKKIRSELDIITGYLPRIGAMIKAMEETIPIAYDLDALMFDLNKAFDEHFRIRIARHVLDGILRISKTMDVPFLKPDGEIGKRKEETFETVARIQGHAMIDRTGKATAQKLEKMRVGLKVIADRLESIASVSDLSDVERQRFAVKLPECRGHLSQILEELSRRQLFLTTEDLEKLDEWGRHNGSPVSIEWMRQKNQLLMRTRYGSDLAHVIAIGSQATTPLPAPIA
;
A
#
# COMPACT_ATOMS: atom_id res chain seq x y z
N MET A 1 -30.29 -30.43 -18.41
CA MET A 1 -31.72 -30.20 -18.08
C MET A 1 -31.80 -28.85 -17.39
N THR A 2 -32.41 -27.84 -18.02
CA THR A 2 -32.61 -26.53 -17.39
C THR A 2 -33.70 -26.68 -16.33
N HIS A 3 -33.31 -26.64 -15.06
CA HIS A 3 -34.23 -26.65 -13.93
C HIS A 3 -35.19 -25.47 -14.09
N ARG A 4 -36.47 -25.77 -14.38
CA ARG A 4 -37.53 -24.75 -14.43
C ARG A 4 -37.73 -24.29 -12.99
N VAL A 5 -37.35 -23.04 -12.68
CA VAL A 5 -37.66 -22.47 -11.37
C VAL A 5 -39.13 -22.11 -11.37
N GLU A 6 -39.89 -22.77 -10.49
CA GLU A 6 -41.28 -22.42 -10.26
C GLU A 6 -41.33 -21.24 -9.29
N VAL A 7 -41.82 -20.12 -9.81
CA VAL A 7 -42.10 -18.93 -9.01
C VAL A 7 -43.46 -19.13 -8.34
N PRO A 8 -43.56 -19.06 -6.99
CA PRO A 8 -44.85 -19.12 -6.32
C PRO A 8 -45.80 -18.04 -6.85
N ALA A 9 -47.06 -18.40 -7.12
CA ALA A 9 -48.04 -17.46 -7.66
C ALA A 9 -48.23 -16.21 -6.77
N ALA A 10 -48.03 -16.37 -5.45
CA ALA A 10 -48.06 -15.27 -4.48
C ALA A 10 -46.96 -14.21 -4.67
N ASN A 11 -45.89 -14.54 -5.42
CA ASN A 11 -44.77 -13.64 -5.71
C ASN A 11 -44.90 -12.97 -7.09
N LEU A 12 -45.87 -13.40 -7.92
CA LEU A 12 -46.20 -12.78 -9.22
C LEU A 12 -47.00 -11.47 -9.09
N ARG A 13 -47.06 -10.91 -7.88
CA ARG A 13 -47.69 -9.62 -7.56
C ARG A 13 -46.68 -8.69 -6.89
N ASN A 14 -47.04 -7.41 -6.78
CA ASN A 14 -46.29 -6.46 -5.98
C ASN A 14 -46.39 -6.87 -4.49
N ILE A 15 -45.24 -6.93 -3.82
CA ILE A 15 -45.09 -7.13 -2.37
C ILE A 15 -44.75 -5.76 -1.77
N ASP A 16 -45.78 -4.94 -1.57
CA ASP A 16 -45.74 -3.50 -1.28
C ASP A 16 -45.52 -3.19 0.22
N GLN A 17 -44.52 -3.82 0.82
CA GLN A 17 -44.30 -3.79 2.27
C GLN A 17 -43.23 -2.77 2.73
N PHE A 18 -42.59 -2.06 1.80
CA PHE A 18 -41.45 -1.16 2.09
C PHE A 18 -41.85 0.31 1.91
N GLU A 19 -42.58 0.86 2.88
CA GLU A 19 -43.06 2.25 2.86
C GLU A 19 -41.94 3.30 2.87
N ILE A 20 -40.82 2.96 3.51
CA ILE A 20 -39.62 3.80 3.62
C ILE A 20 -38.43 3.06 3.01
N GLU A 21 -37.33 3.79 2.79
CA GLU A 21 -36.10 3.18 2.25
C GLU A 21 -35.66 2.01 3.13
N PRO A 22 -35.51 0.79 2.57
CA PRO A 22 -35.13 -0.37 3.36
C PRO A 22 -33.79 -0.18 4.04
N SER A 23 -33.71 -0.59 5.30
CA SER A 23 -32.51 -0.41 6.12
C SER A 23 -31.35 -1.30 5.66
N ALA A 24 -30.14 -0.99 6.15
CA ALA A 24 -28.96 -1.83 5.94
C ALA A 24 -29.15 -3.27 6.46
N ALA A 25 -30.03 -3.49 7.44
CA ALA A 25 -30.37 -4.82 7.94
C ALA A 25 -31.10 -5.66 6.87
N ILE A 26 -32.10 -5.08 6.19
CA ILE A 26 -32.81 -5.74 5.08
C ILE A 26 -31.85 -6.03 3.92
N VAL A 27 -30.99 -5.08 3.56
CA VAL A 27 -29.95 -5.29 2.53
C VAL A 27 -29.03 -6.46 2.90
N SER A 28 -28.60 -6.54 4.17
CA SER A 28 -27.73 -7.61 4.66
C SER A 28 -28.45 -8.96 4.66
N GLU A 29 -29.72 -8.98 5.04
CA GLU A 29 -30.59 -10.16 5.01
C GLU A 29 -30.73 -10.70 3.59
N ILE A 30 -31.02 -9.84 2.59
CA ILE A 30 -31.10 -10.22 1.17
C ILE A 30 -29.79 -10.86 0.72
N LYS A 31 -28.65 -10.23 1.02
CA LYS A 31 -27.34 -10.74 0.60
C LYS A 31 -27.01 -12.07 1.26
N GLN A 32 -27.39 -12.25 2.53
CA GLN A 32 -27.21 -13.49 3.27
C GLN A 32 -28.10 -14.60 2.68
N HIS A 33 -29.39 -14.33 2.41
CA HIS A 33 -30.29 -15.28 1.74
C HIS A 33 -29.72 -15.75 0.41
N ILE A 34 -29.23 -14.84 -0.44
CA ILE A 34 -28.66 -15.17 -1.75
C ILE A 34 -27.38 -16.02 -1.59
N LYS A 35 -26.56 -15.72 -0.57
CA LYS A 35 -25.36 -16.50 -0.27
C LYS A 35 -25.70 -17.94 0.14
N ASP A 36 -26.77 -18.12 0.90
CA ASP A 36 -27.15 -19.42 1.46
C ASP A 36 -27.93 -20.29 0.46
N THR A 37 -28.78 -19.67 -0.36
CA THR A 37 -29.68 -20.40 -1.27
C THR A 37 -29.21 -20.42 -2.72
N ALA A 38 -28.31 -19.52 -3.10
CA ALA A 38 -27.99 -19.21 -4.51
C ALA A 38 -29.22 -18.86 -5.37
N ASP A 39 -30.36 -18.51 -4.74
CA ASP A 39 -31.61 -18.21 -5.41
C ASP A 39 -32.21 -16.88 -4.92
N PRO A 40 -31.94 -15.77 -5.64
CA PRO A 40 -32.55 -14.48 -5.34
C PRO A 40 -34.08 -14.50 -5.42
N CYS A 41 -34.69 -15.38 -6.24
CA CYS A 41 -36.14 -15.38 -6.47
C CYS A 41 -36.95 -15.78 -5.24
N SER A 42 -36.36 -16.58 -4.36
CA SER A 42 -37.01 -17.11 -3.17
C SER A 42 -36.95 -16.17 -1.97
N TRP A 43 -36.28 -15.01 -2.07
CA TRP A 43 -36.31 -14.03 -0.98
C TRP A 43 -37.71 -13.43 -0.83
N TRP A 44 -38.25 -13.46 0.39
CA TRP A 44 -39.68 -13.25 0.68
C TRP A 44 -40.21 -11.88 0.24
N GLY A 45 -39.38 -10.83 0.23
CA GLY A 45 -39.78 -9.47 -0.14
C GLY A 45 -39.56 -9.12 -1.61
N HIS A 46 -39.11 -10.07 -2.46
CA HIS A 46 -38.83 -9.80 -3.86
C HIS A 46 -40.12 -9.79 -4.69
N SER A 47 -40.49 -8.62 -5.22
CA SER A 47 -41.60 -8.50 -6.19
C SER A 47 -41.16 -8.92 -7.59
N HIS A 48 -41.96 -9.75 -8.26
CA HIS A 48 -41.59 -10.35 -9.56
C HIS A 48 -42.25 -9.67 -10.77
N THR A 49 -42.92 -8.55 -10.57
CA THR A 49 -43.48 -7.73 -11.66
C THR A 49 -42.40 -6.87 -12.31
N ALA A 50 -42.59 -6.54 -13.60
CA ALA A 50 -41.75 -5.56 -14.28
C ALA A 50 -42.01 -4.15 -13.71
N PRO A 51 -40.99 -3.30 -13.52
CA PRO A 51 -41.20 -1.94 -13.06
C PRO A 51 -41.90 -1.10 -14.15
N PRO A 52 -42.75 -0.13 -13.79
CA PRO A 52 -43.40 0.76 -14.74
C PRO A 52 -42.39 1.56 -15.59
N PRO A 53 -42.75 1.94 -16.83
CA PRO A 53 -41.97 2.91 -17.60
C PRO A 53 -41.77 4.20 -16.79
N LYS A 54 -40.56 4.77 -16.85
CA LYS A 54 -40.18 6.00 -16.11
C LYS A 54 -40.27 5.91 -14.59
N ALA A 55 -40.34 4.71 -14.00
CA ALA A 55 -40.32 4.57 -12.55
C ALA A 55 -39.07 5.23 -11.92
N PHE A 56 -39.23 5.78 -10.72
CA PHE A 56 -38.10 6.22 -9.90
C PHE A 56 -37.55 5.02 -9.13
N VAL A 57 -36.23 4.83 -9.15
CA VAL A 57 -35.55 3.70 -8.52
C VAL A 57 -34.42 4.16 -7.62
N VAL A 58 -34.25 3.47 -6.50
CA VAL A 58 -33.11 3.61 -5.60
C VAL A 58 -32.39 2.27 -5.53
N TYR A 59 -31.10 2.25 -5.89
CA TYR A 59 -30.29 1.05 -5.73
C TYR A 59 -29.67 1.01 -4.34
N LEU A 60 -30.08 0.06 -3.52
CA LEU A 60 -29.63 -0.04 -2.13
C LEU A 60 -28.23 -0.67 -2.04
N ASP A 61 -27.99 -1.70 -2.84
CA ASP A 61 -26.68 -2.34 -2.98
C ASP A 61 -26.63 -3.22 -4.24
N ASP A 62 -25.48 -3.86 -4.47
CA ASP A 62 -25.33 -4.97 -5.38
C ASP A 62 -25.35 -6.33 -4.67
N PHE A 63 -25.56 -7.38 -5.47
CA PHE A 63 -25.42 -8.76 -5.03
C PHE A 63 -24.82 -9.62 -6.13
N ASP A 64 -24.14 -10.69 -5.71
CA ASP A 64 -23.65 -11.76 -6.57
C ASP A 64 -24.29 -13.08 -6.12
N VAL A 65 -24.52 -13.97 -7.08
CA VAL A 65 -25.05 -15.32 -6.82
C VAL A 65 -23.88 -16.30 -6.81
N PRO A 66 -23.68 -17.07 -5.72
CA PRO A 66 -22.63 -18.08 -5.66
C PRO A 66 -22.69 -19.04 -6.85
N ALA A 67 -21.56 -19.20 -7.55
CA ALA A 67 -21.48 -19.95 -8.79
C ALA A 67 -20.10 -20.58 -8.97
N PRO A 68 -19.99 -21.80 -9.53
CA PRO A 68 -18.71 -22.33 -10.01
C PRO A 68 -18.05 -21.41 -11.04
N LYS A 69 -16.71 -21.40 -11.06
CA LYS A 69 -15.94 -20.67 -12.08
C LYS A 69 -16.34 -21.17 -13.49
N GLY A 70 -16.53 -20.23 -14.42
CA GLY A 70 -16.92 -20.53 -15.81
C GLY A 70 -18.43 -20.53 -16.10
N VAL A 71 -19.29 -20.65 -15.09
CA VAL A 71 -20.75 -20.54 -15.29
C VAL A 71 -21.14 -19.10 -15.60
N ARG A 72 -21.96 -18.82 -16.62
CA ARG A 72 -22.33 -17.45 -17.03
C ARG A 72 -23.51 -16.87 -16.24
N ALA A 73 -24.47 -17.71 -15.87
CA ALA A 73 -25.64 -17.35 -15.06
C ALA A 73 -26.15 -18.58 -14.31
N VAL A 74 -26.66 -18.39 -13.09
CA VAL A 74 -27.08 -19.48 -12.19
C VAL A 74 -28.57 -19.41 -11.85
N ALA A 75 -29.08 -18.23 -11.49
CA ALA A 75 -30.47 -18.07 -11.09
C ALA A 75 -31.29 -17.28 -12.12
N PRO A 76 -32.56 -17.62 -12.36
CA PRO A 76 -33.42 -16.90 -13.29
C PRO A 76 -33.84 -15.55 -12.75
N CYS A 77 -34.27 -14.65 -13.65
CA CYS A 77 -34.87 -13.37 -13.27
C CYS A 77 -36.38 -13.49 -13.42
N PRO A 78 -37.17 -13.39 -12.34
CA PRO A 78 -38.59 -13.64 -12.42
C PRO A 78 -39.32 -12.49 -13.15
N CYS A 79 -38.71 -11.30 -13.22
CA CYS A 79 -39.26 -10.14 -13.93
C CYS A 79 -39.17 -10.23 -15.46
N CYS A 80 -38.16 -10.89 -16.04
CA CYS A 80 -37.95 -10.88 -17.50
C CYS A 80 -37.62 -12.24 -18.12
N SER A 81 -37.17 -13.21 -17.32
CA SER A 81 -36.77 -14.52 -17.81
C SER A 81 -36.96 -15.57 -16.70
N PRO A 82 -38.23 -15.85 -16.33
CA PRO A 82 -38.55 -16.69 -15.16
C PRO A 82 -38.01 -18.12 -15.29
N PHE A 83 -37.75 -18.57 -16.52
CA PHE A 83 -37.29 -19.93 -16.81
C PHE A 83 -35.83 -20.03 -17.27
N HIS A 84 -35.09 -18.91 -17.35
CA HIS A 84 -33.70 -18.92 -17.81
C HIS A 84 -32.78 -18.12 -16.89
N ALA A 85 -31.61 -18.69 -16.59
CA ALA A 85 -30.63 -18.08 -15.73
C ALA A 85 -30.18 -16.70 -16.27
N LYS A 86 -30.23 -15.68 -15.40
CA LYS A 86 -29.82 -14.30 -15.68
C LYS A 86 -28.88 -13.73 -14.64
N TYR A 87 -28.98 -14.16 -13.38
CA TYR A 87 -28.13 -13.66 -12.31
C TYR A 87 -26.81 -14.43 -12.24
N LYS A 88 -25.73 -13.67 -12.05
CA LYS A 88 -24.44 -14.17 -11.60
C LYS A 88 -23.71 -13.10 -10.81
N ASN A 89 -23.36 -12.02 -11.51
CA ASN A 89 -22.56 -10.94 -10.94
C ASN A 89 -23.28 -9.60 -11.10
N GLY A 90 -23.12 -8.73 -10.11
CA GLY A 90 -23.53 -7.33 -10.18
C GLY A 90 -25.04 -7.12 -10.28
N GLY A 91 -25.84 -8.04 -9.73
CA GLY A 91 -27.26 -7.81 -9.50
C GLY A 91 -27.48 -6.55 -8.66
N LYS A 92 -28.68 -5.97 -8.71
CA LYS A 92 -29.04 -4.76 -7.96
C LYS A 92 -30.22 -5.05 -7.05
N ILE A 93 -30.08 -4.65 -5.79
CA ILE A 93 -31.19 -4.57 -4.85
C ILE A 93 -31.87 -3.22 -5.12
N ALA A 94 -32.95 -3.23 -5.89
CA ALA A 94 -33.63 -2.02 -6.33
C ALA A 94 -34.92 -1.81 -5.53
N TRP A 95 -35.01 -0.70 -4.81
CA TRP A 95 -36.23 -0.26 -4.17
C TRP A 95 -36.96 0.76 -5.06
N PHE A 96 -38.27 0.59 -5.18
CA PHE A 96 -39.15 1.44 -5.98
C PHE A 96 -40.10 2.17 -5.02
N PRO A 97 -39.78 3.43 -4.64
CA PRO A 97 -40.47 4.10 -3.53
C PRO A 97 -41.97 4.27 -3.76
N HIS A 98 -42.38 4.60 -4.99
CA HIS A 98 -43.79 4.79 -5.32
C HIS A 98 -44.62 3.51 -5.26
N GLU A 99 -43.99 2.36 -5.51
CA GLU A 99 -44.64 1.05 -5.45
C GLU A 99 -44.44 0.37 -4.09
N LYS A 100 -43.57 0.92 -3.22
CA LYS A 100 -43.20 0.34 -1.92
C LYS A 100 -42.65 -1.09 -2.02
N VAL A 101 -41.99 -1.43 -3.13
CA VAL A 101 -41.48 -2.79 -3.41
C VAL A 101 -39.96 -2.83 -3.55
N ILE A 102 -39.38 -3.99 -3.27
CA ILE A 102 -38.01 -4.34 -3.65
C ILE A 102 -38.05 -5.30 -4.84
N ARG A 103 -37.18 -5.06 -5.82
CA ARG A 103 -36.91 -5.98 -6.92
C ARG A 103 -35.41 -6.27 -6.98
N LEU A 104 -35.07 -7.56 -7.04
CA LEU A 104 -33.73 -8.00 -7.35
C LEU A 104 -33.61 -8.04 -8.87
N ILE A 105 -32.78 -7.18 -9.46
CA ILE A 105 -32.72 -7.02 -10.92
C ILE A 105 -31.30 -7.20 -11.44
N GLY A 106 -31.16 -7.57 -12.71
CA GLY A 106 -29.84 -7.69 -13.34
C GLY A 106 -29.16 -6.32 -13.47
N PRO A 107 -27.83 -6.28 -13.65
CA PRO A 107 -27.03 -5.05 -13.67
C PRO A 107 -27.54 -3.98 -14.64
N TYR A 108 -28.12 -4.38 -15.78
CA TYR A 108 -28.60 -3.49 -16.84
C TYR A 108 -30.11 -3.61 -17.11
N CYS A 109 -30.84 -4.40 -16.32
CA CYS A 109 -32.26 -4.68 -16.59
C CYS A 109 -33.11 -3.41 -16.59
N PHE A 110 -32.86 -2.49 -15.67
CA PHE A 110 -33.62 -1.23 -15.60
C PHE A 110 -33.19 -0.22 -16.66
N ALA A 111 -31.95 -0.27 -17.14
CA ALA A 111 -31.45 0.65 -18.17
C ALA A 111 -32.28 0.56 -19.47
N ALA A 112 -32.76 -0.64 -19.81
CA ALA A 112 -33.64 -0.86 -20.96
C ALA A 112 -35.04 -0.22 -20.81
N ILE A 113 -35.47 0.07 -19.58
CA ILE A 113 -36.80 0.64 -19.26
C ILE A 113 -36.68 2.14 -19.02
N ASN A 114 -35.66 2.57 -18.29
CA ASN A 114 -35.37 3.96 -17.96
C ASN A 114 -33.85 4.14 -17.79
N ALA A 115 -33.17 4.48 -18.89
CA ALA A 115 -31.72 4.67 -18.92
C ALA A 115 -31.26 5.80 -17.99
N GLU A 116 -31.94 6.94 -18.00
CA GLU A 116 -31.60 8.10 -17.16
C GLU A 116 -31.76 7.78 -15.67
N GLY A 117 -32.87 7.15 -15.29
CA GLY A 117 -33.11 6.70 -13.92
C GLY A 117 -32.09 5.67 -13.45
N HIS A 118 -31.70 4.73 -14.32
CA HIS A 118 -30.63 3.78 -14.04
C HIS A 118 -29.29 4.48 -13.76
N GLU A 119 -28.87 5.40 -14.63
CA GLU A 119 -27.61 6.14 -14.47
C GLU A 119 -27.60 7.02 -13.20
N GLY A 120 -28.73 7.66 -12.90
CA GLY A 120 -28.91 8.41 -11.65
C GLY A 120 -28.73 7.52 -10.42
N ALA A 121 -29.44 6.39 -10.36
CA ALA A 121 -29.35 5.45 -9.25
C ALA A 121 -27.97 4.81 -9.11
N MET A 122 -27.27 4.53 -10.21
CA MET A 122 -25.89 4.04 -10.19
C MET A 122 -24.91 5.06 -9.64
N ARG A 123 -25.03 6.34 -10.03
CA ARG A 123 -24.20 7.43 -9.50
C ARG A 123 -24.40 7.58 -8.00
N ASP A 124 -25.65 7.56 -7.55
CA ASP A 124 -25.99 7.61 -6.14
C ASP A 124 -25.44 6.42 -5.35
N LEU A 125 -25.66 5.19 -5.83
CA LEU A 125 -25.12 3.98 -5.19
C LEU A 125 -23.58 4.05 -5.09
N LYS A 126 -22.90 4.44 -6.17
CA LYS A 126 -21.43 4.61 -6.16
C LYS A 126 -20.98 5.64 -5.13
N ARG A 127 -21.70 6.76 -5.02
CA ARG A 127 -21.45 7.79 -4.00
C ARG A 127 -21.61 7.21 -2.59
N ARG A 128 -22.73 6.55 -2.28
CA ARG A 128 -22.99 5.97 -0.95
C ARG A 128 -21.98 4.89 -0.58
N LYS A 129 -21.60 4.03 -1.53
CA LYS A 129 -20.53 3.03 -1.34
C LYS A 129 -19.18 3.67 -1.04
N LYS A 130 -18.82 4.72 -1.78
CA LYS A 130 -17.58 5.47 -1.55
C LYS A 130 -17.56 6.06 -0.15
N ILE A 131 -18.63 6.75 0.26
CA ILE A 131 -18.76 7.34 1.59
C ILE A 131 -18.59 6.27 2.68
N ARG A 132 -19.31 5.14 2.57
CA ARG A 132 -19.22 4.03 3.52
C ARG A 132 -17.79 3.50 3.63
N SER A 133 -17.17 3.22 2.48
CA SER A 133 -15.80 2.74 2.41
C SER A 133 -14.79 3.72 3.05
N GLU A 134 -14.95 5.02 2.81
CA GLU A 134 -14.11 6.05 3.44
C GLU A 134 -14.30 6.09 4.97
N LEU A 135 -15.54 6.00 5.46
CA LEU A 135 -15.85 5.95 6.90
C LEU A 135 -15.29 4.69 7.56
N ASP A 136 -15.41 3.53 6.90
CA ASP A 136 -14.88 2.25 7.39
C ASP A 136 -13.35 2.32 7.53
N ILE A 137 -12.66 2.92 6.55
CA ILE A 137 -11.21 3.15 6.62
C ILE A 137 -10.87 4.03 7.83
N ILE A 138 -11.50 5.20 7.97
CA ILE A 138 -11.18 6.13 9.06
C ILE A 138 -11.43 5.47 10.42
N THR A 139 -12.56 4.78 10.57
CA THR A 139 -12.94 4.05 11.79
C THR A 139 -11.93 2.96 12.13
N GLY A 140 -11.48 2.19 11.13
CA GLY A 140 -10.47 1.15 11.33
C GLY A 140 -9.09 1.67 11.75
N TYR A 141 -8.75 2.91 11.38
CA TYR A 141 -7.48 3.54 11.75
C TYR A 141 -7.53 4.31 13.06
N LEU A 142 -8.71 4.77 13.50
CA LEU A 142 -8.89 5.57 14.73
C LEU A 142 -8.11 5.03 15.95
N PRO A 143 -8.19 3.73 16.33
CA PRO A 143 -7.46 3.22 17.49
C PRO A 143 -5.94 3.17 17.31
N ARG A 144 -5.42 3.34 16.08
CA ARG A 144 -4.00 3.20 15.74
C ARG A 144 -3.28 4.53 15.58
N ILE A 145 -4.01 5.63 15.42
CA ILE A 145 -3.44 6.96 15.15
C ILE A 145 -2.46 7.37 16.26
N GLY A 146 -2.84 7.22 17.54
CA GLY A 146 -1.97 7.56 18.67
C GLY A 146 -0.68 6.73 18.69
N ALA A 147 -0.77 5.42 18.43
CA ALA A 147 0.41 4.56 18.34
C ALA A 147 1.33 4.95 17.18
N MET A 148 0.76 5.35 16.03
CA MET A 148 1.51 5.84 14.87
C MET A 148 2.26 7.13 15.17
N ILE A 149 1.59 8.08 15.84
CA ILE A 149 2.24 9.34 16.26
C ILE A 149 3.39 9.05 17.21
N LYS A 150 3.16 8.21 18.23
CA LYS A 150 4.19 7.84 19.20
C LYS A 150 5.39 7.15 18.53
N ALA A 151 5.15 6.19 17.64
CA ALA A 151 6.21 5.54 16.89
C ALA A 151 7.03 6.53 16.05
N MET A 152 6.39 7.53 15.43
CA MET A 152 7.11 8.61 14.75
C MET A 152 7.97 9.43 15.70
N GLU A 153 7.43 9.81 16.87
CA GLU A 153 8.16 10.60 17.87
C GLU A 153 9.39 9.86 18.41
N GLU A 154 9.30 8.56 18.63
CA GLU A 154 10.42 7.72 19.04
C GLU A 154 11.44 7.52 17.90
N THR A 155 10.98 7.46 16.65
CA THR A 155 11.83 7.20 15.47
C THR A 155 12.58 8.45 14.98
N ILE A 156 11.99 9.64 15.09
CA ILE A 156 12.59 10.90 14.60
C ILE A 156 14.02 11.12 15.09
N PRO A 157 14.35 11.03 16.40
CA PRO A 157 15.72 11.24 16.85
C PRO A 157 16.69 10.16 16.32
N ILE A 158 16.24 8.91 16.19
CA ILE A 158 17.03 7.82 15.58
C ILE A 158 17.32 8.15 14.11
N ALA A 159 16.31 8.63 13.38
CA ALA A 159 16.41 9.00 11.98
C ALA A 159 17.39 10.18 11.78
N TYR A 160 17.37 11.19 12.66
CA TYR A 160 18.31 12.31 12.60
C TYR A 160 19.76 11.83 12.73
N ASP A 161 20.04 10.99 13.72
CA ASP A 161 21.38 10.48 13.97
C ASP A 161 21.89 9.60 12.82
N LEU A 162 21.02 8.77 12.23
CA LEU A 162 21.36 7.93 11.08
C LEU A 162 21.49 8.73 9.77
N ASP A 163 20.63 9.73 9.55
CA ASP A 163 20.76 10.64 8.40
C ASP A 163 22.08 11.42 8.47
N ALA A 164 22.41 11.98 9.64
CA ALA A 164 23.67 12.70 9.85
C ALA A 164 24.89 11.81 9.59
N LEU A 165 24.91 10.61 10.19
CA LEU A 165 25.96 9.63 9.96
C LEU A 165 26.10 9.26 8.48
N MET A 166 24.98 9.00 7.79
CA MET A 166 24.96 8.67 6.37
C MET A 166 25.58 9.80 5.52
N PHE A 167 25.21 11.06 5.80
CA PHE A 167 25.72 12.20 5.05
C PHE A 167 27.21 12.44 5.32
N ASP A 168 27.64 12.40 6.59
CA ASP A 168 29.05 12.58 6.96
C ASP A 168 29.93 11.45 6.40
N LEU A 169 29.44 10.22 6.41
CA LEU A 169 30.11 9.07 5.82
C LEU A 169 30.31 9.25 4.31
N ASN A 170 29.25 9.61 3.59
CA ASN A 170 29.34 9.85 2.15
C ASN A 170 30.26 11.04 1.83
N LYS A 171 30.20 12.10 2.63
CA LYS A 171 31.10 13.26 2.52
C LYS A 171 32.55 12.87 2.74
N ALA A 172 32.85 12.03 3.74
CA ALA A 172 34.20 11.54 3.99
C ALA A 172 34.75 10.78 2.75
N PHE A 173 33.96 9.89 2.16
CA PHE A 173 34.36 9.19 0.95
C PHE A 173 34.62 10.12 -0.24
N ASP A 174 33.76 11.13 -0.45
CA ASP A 174 33.86 12.03 -1.58
C ASP A 174 34.97 13.07 -1.45
N GLU A 175 35.06 13.73 -0.29
CA GLU A 175 35.94 14.89 -0.11
C GLU A 175 37.33 14.49 0.42
N HIS A 176 37.36 13.59 1.41
CA HIS A 176 38.60 13.23 2.08
C HIS A 176 39.34 12.11 1.33
N PHE A 177 38.64 11.02 1.01
CA PHE A 177 39.26 9.89 0.32
C PHE A 177 39.16 9.95 -1.20
N ARG A 178 38.28 10.82 -1.75
CA ARG A 178 38.05 11.02 -3.18
C ARG A 178 37.68 9.75 -3.94
N ILE A 179 36.87 8.88 -3.33
CA ILE A 179 36.40 7.62 -3.92
C ILE A 179 34.91 7.67 -4.11
N ARG A 180 34.47 7.17 -5.26
CA ARG A 180 33.06 6.89 -5.52
C ARG A 180 32.68 5.53 -4.94
N ILE A 181 32.59 5.43 -3.61
CA ILE A 181 32.34 4.16 -2.91
C ILE A 181 31.12 3.40 -3.43
N ALA A 182 30.07 4.10 -3.87
CA ALA A 182 28.87 3.50 -4.44
C ALA A 182 29.14 2.66 -5.72
N ARG A 183 30.25 2.89 -6.43
CA ARG A 183 30.67 2.01 -7.56
C ARG A 183 31.20 0.66 -7.09
N HIS A 184 31.73 0.64 -5.87
CA HIS A 184 32.32 -0.54 -5.23
C HIS A 184 31.33 -1.24 -4.30
N VAL A 185 30.21 -0.60 -3.95
CA VAL A 185 29.13 -1.19 -3.15
C VAL A 185 27.82 -1.07 -3.93
N LEU A 186 27.45 -2.13 -4.66
CA LEU A 186 26.20 -2.20 -5.41
C LEU A 186 25.31 -3.29 -4.81
N ASP A 187 24.08 -2.95 -4.41
CA ASP A 187 23.13 -3.86 -3.76
C ASP A 187 23.72 -4.61 -2.55
N GLY A 188 24.62 -3.93 -1.83
CA GLY A 188 25.35 -4.46 -0.69
C GLY A 188 26.48 -5.42 -1.04
N ILE A 189 26.81 -5.61 -2.32
CA ILE A 189 27.98 -6.38 -2.74
C ILE A 189 29.18 -5.45 -2.81
N LEU A 190 30.17 -5.68 -1.94
CA LEU A 190 31.43 -4.95 -1.90
C LEU A 190 32.42 -5.57 -2.88
N ARG A 191 32.97 -4.75 -3.77
CA ARG A 191 33.82 -5.17 -4.90
C ARG A 191 35.12 -4.40 -4.95
N ILE A 192 36.16 -5.05 -5.45
CA ILE A 192 37.46 -4.46 -5.78
C ILE A 192 37.59 -4.35 -7.30
N SER A 193 38.41 -3.42 -7.78
CA SER A 193 38.76 -3.37 -9.20
C SER A 193 40.06 -4.14 -9.47
N LYS A 194 40.03 -4.96 -10.52
CA LYS A 194 41.18 -5.65 -11.08
C LYS A 194 41.35 -5.23 -12.52
N THR A 195 42.48 -4.62 -12.82
CA THR A 195 42.89 -4.32 -14.20
C THR A 195 43.52 -5.56 -14.79
N MET A 196 42.93 -6.11 -15.83
CA MET A 196 43.44 -7.27 -16.56
C MET A 196 43.76 -6.90 -18.01
N ASP A 197 44.83 -7.46 -18.54
CA ASP A 197 45.09 -7.40 -19.98
C ASP A 197 44.16 -8.40 -20.67
N VAL A 198 43.20 -7.90 -21.45
CA VAL A 198 42.33 -8.73 -22.27
C VAL A 198 42.74 -8.62 -23.75
N PRO A 199 42.66 -9.72 -24.52
CA PRO A 199 42.94 -9.69 -25.93
C PRO A 199 41.90 -8.81 -26.65
N PHE A 200 42.38 -7.94 -27.54
CA PHE A 200 41.54 -7.07 -28.36
C PHE A 200 42.03 -7.10 -29.80
N LEU A 201 41.12 -7.36 -30.74
CA LEU A 201 41.42 -7.37 -32.17
C LEU A 201 41.54 -5.94 -32.68
N LYS A 202 42.74 -5.56 -33.11
CA LYS A 202 42.99 -4.27 -33.74
C LYS A 202 42.35 -4.21 -35.14
N PRO A 203 42.17 -3.01 -35.72
CA PRO A 203 41.62 -2.85 -37.07
C PRO A 203 42.44 -3.54 -38.19
N ASP A 204 43.72 -3.81 -37.94
CA ASP A 204 44.64 -4.52 -38.84
C ASP A 204 44.54 -6.06 -38.74
N GLY A 205 43.71 -6.59 -37.85
CA GLY A 205 43.54 -8.02 -37.60
C GLY A 205 44.51 -8.63 -36.58
N GLU A 206 45.44 -7.85 -36.01
CA GLU A 206 46.31 -8.34 -34.94
C GLU A 206 45.60 -8.40 -33.58
N ILE A 207 45.97 -9.39 -32.75
CA ILE A 207 45.51 -9.47 -31.36
C ILE A 207 46.43 -8.60 -30.50
N GLY A 208 45.97 -7.40 -30.17
CA GLY A 208 46.55 -6.54 -29.15
C GLY A 208 46.10 -6.91 -27.74
N LYS A 209 46.69 -6.25 -26.74
CA LYS A 209 46.21 -6.27 -25.35
C LYS A 209 45.59 -4.92 -25.03
N ARG A 210 44.38 -4.89 -24.50
CA ARG A 210 43.83 -3.69 -23.83
C ARG A 210 43.70 -3.98 -22.34
N LYS A 211 43.89 -2.95 -21.52
CA LYS A 211 43.58 -3.02 -20.10
C LYS A 211 42.07 -2.88 -19.93
N GLU A 212 41.44 -3.87 -19.32
CA GLU A 212 40.04 -3.84 -18.95
C GLU A 212 39.92 -3.91 -17.43
N GLU A 213 39.10 -3.03 -16.86
CA GLU A 213 38.79 -3.03 -15.43
C GLU A 213 37.63 -4.00 -15.19
N THR A 214 37.88 -5.02 -14.36
CA THR A 214 36.88 -5.99 -13.93
C THR A 214 36.63 -5.83 -12.43
N PHE A 215 35.44 -6.21 -11.97
CA PHE A 215 35.10 -6.15 -10.55
C PHE A 215 35.00 -7.55 -9.97
N GLU A 216 35.70 -7.77 -8.86
CA GLU A 216 35.61 -9.01 -8.09
C GLU A 216 34.91 -8.76 -6.77
N THR A 217 34.06 -9.70 -6.37
CA THR A 217 33.33 -9.61 -5.09
C THR A 217 34.25 -9.98 -3.94
N VAL A 218 34.30 -9.14 -2.93
CA VAL A 218 35.07 -9.38 -1.69
C VAL A 218 34.15 -9.79 -0.56
N ALA A 219 33.07 -9.02 -0.34
CA ALA A 219 32.18 -9.23 0.80
C ALA A 219 30.77 -8.73 0.53
N ARG A 220 29.86 -9.01 1.46
CA ARG A 220 28.50 -8.45 1.48
C ARG A 220 28.31 -7.56 2.71
N ILE A 221 27.92 -6.31 2.48
CA ILE A 221 27.57 -5.31 3.48
C ILE A 221 26.06 -5.34 3.69
N GLN A 222 25.63 -5.72 4.88
CA GLN A 222 24.21 -5.80 5.22
C GLN A 222 23.58 -4.41 5.29
N GLY A 223 24.25 -3.49 6.00
CA GLY A 223 23.87 -2.10 6.17
C GLY A 223 24.27 -1.18 5.02
N HIS A 224 24.32 -1.68 3.79
CA HIS A 224 24.77 -0.91 2.62
C HIS A 224 23.91 0.32 2.33
N ALA A 225 22.66 0.36 2.82
CA ALA A 225 21.80 1.53 2.77
C ALA A 225 22.42 2.76 3.46
N MET A 226 23.39 2.59 4.36
CA MET A 226 24.18 3.68 4.96
C MET A 226 25.18 4.31 3.98
N ILE A 227 25.61 3.57 2.97
CA ILE A 227 26.61 3.97 1.97
C ILE A 227 25.93 4.36 0.63
N ASP A 228 24.67 3.99 0.45
CA ASP A 228 23.90 4.31 -0.75
C ASP A 228 23.61 5.82 -0.85
N ARG A 229 24.07 6.42 -1.94
CA ARG A 229 23.88 7.85 -2.24
C ARG A 229 22.46 8.22 -2.66
N THR A 230 21.64 7.23 -3.02
CA THR A 230 20.22 7.48 -3.34
C THR A 230 19.37 7.67 -2.09
N GLY A 231 19.92 7.36 -0.91
CA GLY A 231 19.29 7.56 0.39
C GLY A 231 18.84 9.01 0.58
N LYS A 232 17.56 9.18 0.90
CA LYS A 232 16.98 10.50 1.22
C LYS A 232 16.97 10.69 2.73
N ALA A 233 17.03 11.94 3.17
CA ALA A 233 16.79 12.27 4.58
C ALA A 233 15.40 11.79 4.99
N THR A 234 15.36 10.96 6.03
CA THR A 234 14.15 10.31 6.54
C THR A 234 13.52 11.10 7.67
N ALA A 235 14.33 11.79 8.49
CA ALA A 235 13.86 12.51 9.67
C ALA A 235 12.83 13.61 9.33
N GLN A 236 13.16 14.50 8.38
CA GLN A 236 12.25 15.58 7.97
C GLN A 236 10.94 15.05 7.35
N LYS A 237 11.00 13.89 6.67
CA LYS A 237 9.81 13.24 6.12
C LYS A 237 8.90 12.73 7.25
N LEU A 238 9.47 12.09 8.27
CA LEU A 238 8.75 11.65 9.46
C LEU A 238 8.12 12.82 10.22
N GLU A 239 8.84 13.94 10.39
CA GLU A 239 8.29 15.12 11.07
C GLU A 239 7.06 15.68 10.36
N LYS A 240 7.13 15.85 9.04
CA LYS A 240 6.00 16.32 8.22
C LYS A 240 4.81 15.37 8.32
N MET A 241 5.07 14.06 8.28
CA MET A 241 4.04 13.04 8.45
C MET A 241 3.41 13.11 9.85
N ARG A 242 4.21 13.24 10.90
CA ARG A 242 3.76 13.37 12.28
C ARG A 242 2.85 14.59 12.47
N VAL A 243 3.27 15.75 11.97
CA VAL A 243 2.46 16.98 12.05
C VAL A 243 1.14 16.80 11.32
N GLY A 244 1.18 16.25 10.10
CA GLY A 244 -0.04 15.98 9.33
C GLY A 244 -0.98 15.00 10.03
N LEU A 245 -0.44 13.97 10.68
CA LEU A 245 -1.22 12.98 11.41
C LEU A 245 -1.81 13.54 12.72
N LYS A 246 -1.08 14.41 13.43
CA LYS A 246 -1.60 15.14 14.60
C LYS A 246 -2.80 16.01 14.23
N VAL A 247 -2.72 16.76 13.13
CA VAL A 247 -3.86 17.57 12.65
C VAL A 247 -5.10 16.70 12.37
N ILE A 248 -4.91 15.49 11.83
CA ILE A 248 -6.01 14.54 11.62
C ILE A 248 -6.56 14.04 12.97
N ALA A 249 -5.67 13.67 13.90
CA ALA A 249 -6.03 13.20 15.24
C ALA A 249 -6.86 14.25 16.00
N ASP A 250 -6.35 15.48 16.11
CA ASP A 250 -7.01 16.60 16.80
C ASP A 250 -8.40 16.87 16.18
N ARG A 251 -8.50 16.78 14.85
CA ARG A 251 -9.78 16.96 14.16
C ARG A 251 -10.78 15.84 14.49
N LEU A 252 -10.34 14.59 14.52
CA LEU A 252 -11.18 13.44 14.86
C LEU A 252 -11.59 13.44 16.34
N GLU A 253 -10.77 13.98 17.24
CA GLU A 253 -11.12 14.17 18.65
C GLU A 253 -12.13 15.31 18.85
N SER A 254 -12.12 16.32 17.99
CA SER A 254 -13.03 17.47 18.07
C SER A 254 -14.48 17.20 17.65
N ILE A 255 -14.76 16.05 17.02
CA ILE A 255 -16.08 15.70 16.49
C ILE A 255 -16.71 14.58 17.31
N ALA A 256 -18.04 14.58 17.39
CA ALA A 256 -18.77 13.54 18.12
C ALA A 256 -18.80 12.21 17.36
N SER A 257 -18.90 12.26 16.02
CA SER A 257 -18.91 11.10 15.14
C SER A 257 -18.10 11.32 13.87
N VAL A 258 -17.48 10.25 13.35
CA VAL A 258 -16.79 10.27 12.04
C VAL A 258 -17.76 10.63 10.90
N SER A 259 -19.06 10.38 11.09
CA SER A 259 -20.10 10.79 10.14
C SER A 259 -20.27 12.31 10.03
N ASP A 260 -19.77 13.09 11.00
CA ASP A 260 -19.86 14.55 11.02
C ASP A 260 -18.76 15.23 10.16
N LEU A 261 -17.85 14.44 9.58
CA LEU A 261 -16.81 14.96 8.68
C LEU A 261 -17.40 15.49 7.38
N SER A 262 -16.87 16.62 6.91
CA SER A 262 -17.18 17.11 5.57
C SER A 262 -16.71 16.13 4.49
N ASP A 263 -17.31 16.20 3.29
CA ASP A 263 -16.93 15.35 2.16
C ASP A 263 -15.43 15.45 1.83
N VAL A 264 -14.86 16.66 1.95
CA VAL A 264 -13.44 16.93 1.68
C VAL A 264 -12.55 16.31 2.74
N GLU A 265 -12.88 16.48 4.02
CA GLU A 265 -12.10 15.91 5.13
C GLU A 265 -12.13 14.39 5.09
N ARG A 266 -13.31 13.80 4.93
CA ARG A 266 -13.50 12.35 4.87
C ARG A 266 -12.66 11.72 3.75
N GLN A 267 -12.74 12.26 2.53
CA GLN A 267 -11.93 11.77 1.42
C GLN A 267 -10.43 11.93 1.70
N ARG A 268 -10.01 13.09 2.23
CA ARG A 268 -8.60 13.33 2.56
C ARG A 268 -8.10 12.35 3.62
N PHE A 269 -8.86 12.09 4.67
CA PHE A 269 -8.45 11.22 5.78
C PHE A 269 -8.39 9.76 5.35
N ALA A 270 -9.39 9.29 4.60
CA ALA A 270 -9.44 7.92 4.07
C ALA A 270 -8.24 7.60 3.16
N VAL A 271 -7.68 8.59 2.46
CA VAL A 271 -6.44 8.43 1.68
C VAL A 271 -5.19 8.55 2.54
N LYS A 272 -5.11 9.59 3.38
CA LYS A 272 -3.89 9.93 4.11
C LYS A 272 -3.53 8.94 5.21
N LEU A 273 -4.52 8.33 5.87
CA LEU A 273 -4.27 7.38 6.98
C LEU A 273 -3.52 6.11 6.49
N PRO A 274 -4.01 5.39 5.45
CA PRO A 274 -3.25 4.28 4.86
C PRO A 274 -1.89 4.68 4.29
N GLU A 275 -1.79 5.80 3.56
CA GLU A 275 -0.53 6.29 3.02
C GLU A 275 0.50 6.54 4.14
N CYS A 276 0.06 7.19 5.22
CA CYS A 276 0.90 7.51 6.36
C CYS A 276 1.45 6.25 7.02
N ARG A 277 0.62 5.22 7.20
CA ARG A 277 1.05 3.91 7.72
C ARG A 277 2.04 3.24 6.79
N GLY A 278 1.73 3.16 5.49
CA GLY A 278 2.61 2.55 4.51
C GLY A 278 3.99 3.21 4.45
N HIS A 279 4.02 4.55 4.45
CA HIS A 279 5.26 5.31 4.50
C HIS A 279 6.03 5.12 5.82
N LEU A 280 5.34 5.06 6.96
CA LEU A 280 5.99 4.82 8.25
C LEU A 280 6.69 3.46 8.24
N SER A 281 6.02 2.40 7.81
CA SER A 281 6.61 1.06 7.70
C SER A 281 7.84 1.04 6.79
N GLN A 282 7.76 1.68 5.62
CA GLN A 282 8.89 1.78 4.68
C GLN A 282 10.08 2.52 5.29
N ILE A 283 9.84 3.61 6.02
CA ILE A 283 10.91 4.38 6.68
C ILE A 283 11.53 3.54 7.81
N LEU A 284 10.74 2.85 8.62
CA LEU A 284 11.26 1.96 9.66
C LEU A 284 12.14 0.85 9.08
N GLU A 285 11.74 0.26 7.96
CA GLU A 285 12.55 -0.75 7.26
C GLU A 285 13.86 -0.16 6.69
N GLU A 286 13.81 1.04 6.12
CA GLU A 286 15.00 1.75 5.65
C GLU A 286 15.96 2.08 6.79
N LEU A 287 15.46 2.63 7.89
CA LEU A 287 16.24 2.92 9.09
C LEU A 287 16.84 1.64 9.68
N SER A 288 16.06 0.56 9.75
CA SER A 288 16.56 -0.74 10.22
C SER A 288 17.72 -1.23 9.38
N ARG A 289 17.60 -1.15 8.04
CA ARG A 289 18.70 -1.48 7.12
C ARG A 289 19.92 -0.60 7.35
N ARG A 290 19.76 0.69 7.63
CA ARG A 290 20.87 1.59 7.98
C ARG A 290 21.50 1.23 9.33
N GLN A 291 20.73 0.86 10.34
CA GLN A 291 21.24 0.43 11.65
C GLN A 291 22.12 -0.81 11.57
N LEU A 292 21.83 -1.74 10.64
CA LEU A 292 22.66 -2.92 10.41
C LEU A 292 24.13 -2.56 10.14
N PHE A 293 24.41 -1.40 9.56
CA PHE A 293 25.77 -0.93 9.33
C PHE A 293 26.58 -0.79 10.64
N LEU A 294 25.90 -0.41 11.72
CA LEU A 294 26.49 -0.19 13.04
C LEU A 294 26.40 -1.42 13.94
N THR A 295 25.54 -2.39 13.66
CA THR A 295 25.32 -3.54 14.57
C THR A 295 25.88 -4.85 14.04
N THR A 296 26.42 -4.86 12.83
CA THR A 296 27.02 -6.04 12.20
C THR A 296 28.53 -5.88 12.02
N GLU A 297 29.18 -6.92 11.53
CA GLU A 297 30.61 -6.96 11.16
C GLU A 297 30.92 -6.15 9.88
N ASP A 298 30.03 -5.30 9.41
CA ASP A 298 30.20 -4.55 8.15
C ASP A 298 31.40 -3.59 8.18
N LEU A 299 31.72 -3.02 9.34
CA LEU A 299 32.93 -2.19 9.50
C LEU A 299 34.21 -3.01 9.35
N GLU A 300 34.23 -4.26 9.82
CA GLU A 300 35.38 -5.16 9.69
C GLU A 300 35.58 -5.55 8.23
N LYS A 301 34.49 -5.85 7.50
CA LYS A 301 34.54 -6.12 6.06
C LYS A 301 35.04 -4.92 5.25
N LEU A 302 34.65 -3.69 5.63
CA LEU A 302 35.18 -2.47 5.01
C LEU A 302 36.67 -2.26 5.33
N ASP A 303 37.10 -2.62 6.53
CA ASP A 303 38.50 -2.58 6.93
C ASP A 303 39.35 -3.59 6.14
N GLU A 304 38.87 -4.82 5.99
CA GLU A 304 39.46 -5.87 5.16
C GLU A 304 39.52 -5.46 3.69
N TRP A 305 38.44 -4.89 3.16
CA TRP A 305 38.41 -4.34 1.81
C TRP A 305 39.46 -3.25 1.64
N GLY A 306 39.61 -2.34 2.60
CA GLY A 306 40.67 -1.32 2.59
C GLY A 306 42.10 -1.88 2.71
N ARG A 307 42.30 -3.13 3.14
CA ARG A 307 43.60 -3.81 3.10
C ARG A 307 43.86 -4.52 1.78
N HIS A 308 42.83 -4.77 0.98
CA HIS A 308 42.96 -5.54 -0.24
C HIS A 308 43.72 -4.75 -1.32
N ASN A 309 44.69 -5.38 -1.99
CA ASN A 309 45.54 -4.74 -3.01
C ASN A 309 44.75 -4.18 -4.22
N GLY A 310 43.56 -4.72 -4.49
CA GLY A 310 42.64 -4.25 -5.53
C GLY A 310 41.64 -3.18 -5.08
N SER A 311 41.72 -2.72 -3.83
CA SER A 311 40.88 -1.62 -3.36
C SER A 311 41.35 -0.29 -3.96
N PRO A 312 40.44 0.60 -4.37
CA PRO A 312 40.79 1.93 -4.90
C PRO A 312 41.51 2.82 -3.86
N VAL A 313 41.46 2.43 -2.58
CA VAL A 313 42.06 3.14 -1.47
C VAL A 313 42.51 2.17 -0.39
N SER A 314 43.54 2.55 0.37
CA SER A 314 43.87 1.87 1.60
C SER A 314 43.35 2.65 2.82
N ILE A 315 42.13 2.31 3.26
CA ILE A 315 41.49 2.88 4.45
C ILE A 315 41.55 1.88 5.59
N GLU A 316 41.80 2.39 6.78
CA GLU A 316 41.55 1.70 8.04
C GLU A 316 40.31 2.26 8.72
N TRP A 317 39.47 1.36 9.18
CA TRP A 317 38.22 1.64 9.87
C TRP A 317 38.33 1.22 11.32
N MET A 318 38.01 2.13 12.23
CA MET A 318 37.92 1.81 13.65
C MET A 318 36.67 2.44 14.24
N ARG A 319 35.87 1.64 14.94
CA ARG A 319 34.79 2.17 15.77
C ARG A 319 35.29 2.41 17.18
N GLN A 320 35.12 3.62 17.68
CA GLN A 320 35.43 3.98 19.06
C GLN A 320 34.18 4.56 19.72
N LYS A 321 33.47 3.73 20.49
CA LYS A 321 32.20 4.12 21.14
C LYS A 321 31.22 4.75 20.15
N ASN A 322 31.05 6.07 20.23
CA ASN A 322 30.13 6.90 19.44
C ASN A 322 30.85 7.62 18.29
N GLN A 323 31.94 7.07 17.77
CA GLN A 323 32.69 7.64 16.66
C GLN A 323 33.15 6.54 15.71
N LEU A 324 33.16 6.86 14.42
CA LEU A 324 33.87 6.13 13.39
C LEU A 324 35.14 6.90 13.03
N LEU A 325 36.28 6.29 13.25
CA LEU A 325 37.56 6.77 12.75
C LEU A 325 37.86 6.11 11.41
N MET A 326 38.21 6.94 10.43
CA MET A 326 38.69 6.52 9.13
C MET A 326 40.07 7.16 8.89
N ARG A 327 41.08 6.36 8.58
CA ARG A 327 42.43 6.88 8.25
C ARG A 327 43.03 6.19 7.04
N THR A 328 43.84 6.90 6.27
CA THR A 328 44.63 6.27 5.21
C THR A 328 45.77 5.47 5.83
N ARG A 329 46.01 4.23 5.39
CA ARG A 329 47.08 3.38 5.97
C ARG A 329 48.50 3.83 5.61
N TYR A 330 48.66 4.48 4.46
CA TYR A 330 49.97 4.85 3.90
C TYR A 330 50.13 6.37 3.71
N GLY A 331 49.38 7.18 4.44
CA GLY A 331 49.33 8.65 4.31
C GLY A 331 49.37 9.37 5.66
N SER A 332 49.28 10.71 5.64
CA SER A 332 49.35 11.57 6.84
C SER A 332 48.41 11.12 7.95
N ASP A 333 48.80 11.32 9.22
CA ASP A 333 48.08 10.99 10.48
C ASP A 333 46.68 11.63 10.65
N LEU A 334 46.15 12.30 9.63
CA LEU A 334 44.84 12.95 9.68
C LEU A 334 43.73 11.88 9.61
N ALA A 335 43.31 11.41 10.78
CA ALA A 335 42.10 10.62 10.92
C ALA A 335 40.86 11.50 10.67
N HIS A 336 39.96 11.04 9.81
CA HIS A 336 38.63 11.60 9.70
C HIS A 336 37.73 10.94 10.76
N VAL A 337 37.09 11.75 11.60
CA VAL A 337 36.24 11.30 12.69
C VAL A 337 34.81 11.67 12.39
N ILE A 338 33.94 10.65 12.32
CA ILE A 338 32.50 10.84 12.14
C ILE A 338 31.80 10.50 13.44
N ALA A 339 30.97 11.40 13.95
CA ALA A 339 30.18 11.15 15.14
C ALA A 339 29.04 10.18 14.83
N ILE A 340 28.84 9.19 15.72
CA ILE A 340 27.65 8.36 15.75
C ILE A 340 26.75 8.98 16.81
N GLY A 341 25.61 9.51 16.38
CA GLY A 341 24.64 10.08 17.31
C GLY A 341 24.16 9.05 18.34
N SER A 342 23.84 9.52 19.55
CA SER A 342 23.53 8.66 20.70
C SER A 342 22.33 7.72 20.49
N GLN A 343 21.42 8.08 19.58
CA GLN A 343 20.20 7.33 19.26
C GLN A 343 20.35 6.45 18.02
N ALA A 344 21.46 6.53 17.27
CA ALA A 344 21.64 5.79 16.03
C ALA A 344 21.49 4.26 16.19
N THR A 345 21.78 3.73 17.38
CA THR A 345 21.69 2.30 17.71
C THR A 345 20.50 1.92 18.58
N THR A 346 19.65 2.89 18.94
CA THR A 346 18.43 2.63 19.72
C THR A 346 17.49 1.73 18.91
N PRO A 347 16.90 0.69 19.50
CA PRO A 347 15.95 -0.18 18.79
C PRO A 347 14.78 0.62 18.20
N LEU A 348 14.47 0.38 16.93
CA LEU A 348 13.31 0.99 16.28
C LEU A 348 12.00 0.42 16.86
N PRO A 349 10.91 1.21 16.89
CA PRO A 349 9.61 0.73 17.34
C PRO A 349 9.09 -0.38 16.44
N ALA A 350 8.33 -1.30 17.03
CA ALA A 350 7.73 -2.41 16.28
C ALA A 350 6.73 -1.91 15.21
N PRO A 351 6.58 -2.64 14.09
CA PRO A 351 5.58 -2.31 13.10
C PRO A 351 4.16 -2.28 13.69
N ILE A 352 3.40 -1.26 13.33
CA ILE A 352 2.01 -1.13 13.78
C ILE A 352 1.12 -2.02 12.90
N ALA A 353 0.56 -3.07 13.50
CA ALA A 353 -0.35 -4.03 12.87
C ALA A 353 -1.67 -3.40 12.41
#